data_AF-A0A7R6VLW3-F1
#
_entry.id   AF-A0A7R6VLW3-F1
#
_cell.length_a   1.000
_cell.length_b   1.000
_cell.length_c   1.000
_cell.angle_alpha   90.00
_cell.angle_beta   90.00
_cell.angle_gamma   90.00
#
_symmetry.space_group_name_H-M   'P 1'
#
loop_
_entity.id
_entity.type
_entity.pdbx_description
1 polymer ?
#
loop_
_entity_poly.entity_id
_entity_poly.type
_entity_poly.pdbx_seq_one_letter_code
_entity_poly.pdbx_strand_id
1 'polypeptide(L)'
;MFRKKIATFMEEEYLNRQETIAYEEYIYLERSKDPKKNIFDGYNFLTFDYGGKIYNLLMPDLSRFKPYFSEDGLNEVYYKEFKNFLRVSKLQKNSQNGLIYDFWSYLEDLLPKYRGIKRENFFYYLKEAEFKFNFDCKKLKEIV
;
A
#
# COMPACT_ATOMS: atom_id res chain seq x y z
N MET A 1 8.27 12.65 -14.81
CA MET A 1 7.91 12.26 -16.18
C MET A 1 7.66 10.76 -16.32
N PHE A 2 8.62 9.90 -15.94
CA PHE A 2 8.51 8.44 -16.04
C PHE A 2 7.42 7.77 -15.17
N ARG A 3 7.45 7.91 -13.84
CA ARG A 3 6.48 7.23 -12.95
C ARG A 3 5.02 7.58 -13.20
N LYS A 4 4.76 8.78 -13.75
CA LYS A 4 3.42 9.19 -14.17
C LYS A 4 2.93 8.34 -15.35
N LYS A 5 3.79 8.09 -16.35
CA LYS A 5 3.48 7.20 -17.48
C LYS A 5 3.19 5.77 -16.99
N ILE A 6 3.99 5.25 -16.06
CA ILE A 6 3.69 3.96 -15.42
C ILE A 6 2.32 4.00 -14.75
N ALA A 7 2.04 5.01 -13.92
CA ALA A 7 0.77 5.08 -13.21
C ALA A 7 -0.42 5.10 -14.18
N THR A 8 -0.33 5.85 -15.28
CA THR A 8 -1.36 5.86 -16.34
C THR A 8 -1.50 4.48 -16.98
N PHE A 9 -0.39 3.84 -17.37
CA PHE A 9 -0.41 2.50 -17.96
C PHE A 9 -1.05 1.46 -17.01
N MET A 10 -0.69 1.48 -15.72
CA MET A 10 -1.25 0.56 -14.73
C MET A 10 -2.75 0.77 -14.53
N GLU A 11 -3.22 2.01 -14.63
CA GLU A 11 -4.66 2.32 -14.56
C GLU A 11 -5.40 1.76 -15.78
N GLU A 12 -4.85 1.92 -16.98
CA GLU A 12 -5.42 1.35 -18.22
C GLU A 12 -5.43 -0.19 -18.19
N GLU A 13 -4.35 -0.82 -17.74
CA GLU A 13 -4.29 -2.27 -17.55
C GLU A 13 -5.34 -2.75 -16.53
N TYR A 14 -5.56 -1.98 -15.47
CA TYR A 14 -6.57 -2.29 -14.47
C TYR A 14 -8.00 -2.12 -15.01
N LEU A 15 -8.27 -1.10 -15.84
CA LEU A 15 -9.59 -0.93 -16.44
C LEU A 15 -9.94 -2.08 -17.41
N ASN A 16 -8.92 -2.67 -18.05
CA ASN A 16 -9.06 -3.79 -18.98
C ASN A 16 -8.92 -5.17 -18.33
N ARG A 17 -8.97 -5.24 -16.99
CA ARG A 17 -8.74 -6.47 -16.23
C ARG A 17 -9.83 -7.52 -16.38
N GLN A 18 -9.48 -8.75 -15.99
CA GLN A 18 -10.43 -9.81 -15.67
C GLN A 18 -11.06 -9.60 -14.29
N GLU A 19 -12.00 -10.48 -13.92
CA GLU A 19 -12.66 -10.42 -12.62
C GLU A 19 -11.66 -10.50 -11.45
N THR A 20 -11.98 -9.81 -10.37
CA THR A 20 -11.16 -9.82 -9.15
C THR A 20 -11.32 -11.14 -8.43
N ILE A 21 -10.21 -11.84 -8.21
CA ILE A 21 -10.18 -13.13 -7.52
C ILE A 21 -10.14 -12.93 -6.02
N ALA A 22 -9.29 -12.02 -5.55
CA ALA A 22 -9.11 -11.73 -4.14
C ALA A 22 -8.71 -10.27 -3.94
N TYR A 23 -8.98 -9.75 -2.75
CA TYR A 23 -8.44 -8.48 -2.30
C TYR A 23 -8.17 -8.50 -0.81
N GLU A 24 -7.12 -7.81 -0.39
CA GLU A 24 -6.78 -7.64 1.01
C GLU A 24 -6.22 -6.24 1.28
N GLU A 25 -6.33 -5.80 2.53
CA GLU A 25 -5.85 -4.49 2.98
C GLU A 25 -4.51 -4.63 3.69
N TYR A 26 -3.59 -3.71 3.43
CA TYR A 26 -2.30 -3.68 4.09
C TYR A 26 -1.86 -2.26 4.42
N ILE A 27 -1.18 -2.13 5.55
CA ILE A 27 -0.55 -0.88 5.96
C ILE A 27 0.97 -1.03 5.85
N TYR A 28 1.55 -0.35 4.87
CA TYR A 28 2.99 -0.19 4.80
C TYR A 28 3.47 0.86 5.80
N LEU A 29 4.38 0.47 6.69
CA LEU A 29 5.09 1.39 7.58
C LEU A 29 6.60 1.21 7.37
N GLU A 30 7.32 2.33 7.23
CA GLU A 30 8.78 2.31 7.08
C GLU A 30 9.43 1.57 8.26
N ARG A 31 10.40 0.69 7.97
CA ARG A 31 11.09 -0.15 8.97
C ARG A 31 11.73 0.64 10.13
N SER A 32 12.06 1.91 9.91
CA SER A 32 12.62 2.81 10.93
C SER A 32 11.60 3.34 11.95
N LYS A 33 10.30 3.22 11.66
CA LYS A 33 9.22 3.75 12.50
C LYS A 33 8.68 2.67 13.43
N ASP A 34 8.42 3.04 14.68
CA ASP A 34 7.83 2.13 15.67
C ASP A 34 6.31 2.00 15.41
N PRO A 35 5.78 0.80 15.08
CA PRO A 35 4.35 0.61 14.88
C PRO A 35 3.49 1.07 16.07
N LYS A 36 4.00 0.94 17.31
CA LYS A 36 3.30 1.36 18.52
C LYS A 36 3.18 2.86 18.65
N LYS A 37 3.96 3.65 17.91
CA LYS A 37 3.94 5.12 17.93
C LYS A 37 3.38 5.67 16.62
N ASN A 38 3.80 5.11 15.49
CA ASN A 38 3.72 5.71 14.16
C ASN A 38 2.78 5.02 13.17
N ILE A 39 1.90 4.11 13.60
CA ILE A 39 0.95 3.43 12.70
C ILE A 39 0.10 4.37 11.82
N PHE A 40 -0.31 5.54 12.34
CA PHE A 40 -1.03 6.55 11.55
C PHE A 40 -0.16 7.24 10.50
N ASP A 41 1.15 7.09 10.58
CA ASP A 41 2.11 7.56 9.58
C ASP A 41 2.40 6.48 8.52
N GLY A 42 1.70 5.35 8.59
CA GLY A 42 1.69 4.31 7.56
C GLY A 42 0.90 4.73 6.32
N TYR A 43 1.05 3.92 5.28
CA TYR A 43 0.36 4.04 4.01
C TYR A 43 -0.58 2.86 3.87
N ASN A 44 -1.88 3.15 3.91
CA ASN A 44 -2.91 2.12 3.80
C ASN A 44 -3.35 1.96 2.35
N PHE A 45 -3.45 0.72 1.87
CA PHE A 45 -3.93 0.45 0.52
C PHE A 45 -4.58 -0.93 0.42
N LEU A 46 -5.51 -1.05 -0.53
CA LEU A 46 -6.08 -2.34 -0.92
C LEU A 46 -5.26 -2.93 -2.05
N THR A 47 -4.96 -4.21 -1.96
CA THR A 47 -4.25 -4.99 -2.97
C THR A 47 -5.20 -6.00 -3.56
N PHE A 48 -5.35 -5.99 -4.87
CA PHE A 48 -6.24 -6.87 -5.64
C PHE A 48 -5.42 -7.87 -6.44
N ASP A 49 -5.81 -9.14 -6.41
CA ASP A 49 -5.41 -10.16 -7.38
C ASP A 49 -6.51 -10.30 -8.43
N TYR A 50 -6.16 -10.08 -9.71
CA TYR A 50 -7.08 -10.14 -10.84
C TYR A 50 -6.57 -11.05 -11.96
N GLY A 51 -6.18 -12.27 -11.61
CA GLY A 51 -5.74 -13.27 -12.58
C GLY A 51 -4.22 -13.31 -12.72
N GLY A 52 -3.52 -13.36 -11.58
CA GLY A 52 -2.06 -13.46 -11.57
C GLY A 52 -1.33 -12.12 -11.69
N LYS A 53 -2.07 -11.01 -11.66
CA LYS A 53 -1.54 -9.64 -11.60
C LYS A 53 -2.08 -8.94 -10.35
N ILE A 54 -1.28 -8.03 -9.81
CA ILE A 54 -1.59 -7.24 -8.63
C ILE A 54 -1.94 -5.80 -9.00
N TYR A 55 -2.98 -5.25 -8.38
CA TYR A 55 -3.29 -3.81 -8.47
C TYR A 55 -3.52 -3.25 -7.07
N ASN A 56 -2.99 -2.06 -6.82
CA ASN A 56 -3.11 -1.39 -5.55
C ASN A 56 -3.96 -0.12 -5.65
N LEU A 57 -4.91 0.01 -4.74
CA LEU A 57 -5.70 1.22 -4.53
C LEU A 57 -5.23 1.90 -3.24
N LEU A 58 -4.55 3.04 -3.38
CA LEU A 58 -4.11 3.83 -2.22
C LEU A 58 -5.32 4.41 -1.49
N MET A 59 -5.43 4.11 -0.20
CA MET A 59 -6.50 4.64 0.64
C MET A 59 -6.12 6.02 1.20
N PRO A 60 -7.12 6.81 1.63
CA PRO A 60 -6.83 8.09 2.25
C PRO A 60 -6.02 7.93 3.55
N ASP A 61 -5.26 8.98 3.85
CA ASP A 61 -4.31 9.03 4.95
C ASP A 61 -4.94 8.66 6.31
N LEU A 62 -4.29 7.76 7.04
CA LEU A 62 -4.74 7.35 8.38
C LEU A 62 -4.71 8.52 9.39
N SER A 63 -3.87 9.53 9.18
CA SER A 63 -3.82 10.73 10.02
C SER A 63 -5.12 11.52 10.02
N ARG A 64 -5.98 11.37 8.99
CA ARG A 64 -7.33 11.97 8.97
C ARG A 64 -8.20 11.47 10.11
N PHE A 65 -7.89 10.31 10.68
CA PHE A 65 -8.62 9.77 11.82
C PHE A 65 -8.16 10.36 13.16
N LYS A 66 -6.97 11.00 13.23
CA LYS A 66 -6.43 11.58 14.48
C LYS A 66 -7.39 12.59 15.16
N PRO A 67 -8.04 13.53 14.43
CA PRO A 67 -8.96 14.50 15.03
C PRO A 67 -10.17 13.85 15.72
N TYR A 68 -10.69 12.75 15.17
CA TYR A 68 -11.84 12.03 15.75
C TYR A 68 -11.53 11.43 17.13
N PHE A 69 -10.26 11.27 17.47
CA PHE A 69 -9.81 10.81 18.79
C PHE A 69 -9.41 11.95 19.74
N SER A 70 -9.69 13.21 19.40
CA SER A 70 -9.22 14.37 20.17
C SER A 70 -10.32 15.07 20.99
N GLU A 71 -11.61 14.78 20.76
CA GLU A 71 -12.69 15.64 21.27
C GLU A 71 -13.28 15.30 22.64
N ASP A 72 -13.27 14.07 23.15
CA ASP A 72 -13.80 13.78 24.50
C ASP A 72 -12.99 12.69 25.21
N GLY A 73 -12.68 12.84 26.51
CA GLY A 73 -11.76 11.98 27.30
C GLY A 73 -12.03 10.46 27.35
N LEU A 74 -13.11 9.96 26.73
CA LEU A 74 -13.30 8.54 26.37
C LEU A 74 -12.33 8.07 25.26
N ASN A 75 -11.69 9.02 24.57
CA ASN A 75 -10.93 8.80 23.34
C ASN A 75 -9.60 8.06 23.47
N GLU A 76 -8.88 8.12 24.60
CA GLU A 76 -7.57 7.44 24.69
C GLU A 76 -7.69 5.92 24.61
N VAL A 77 -8.74 5.36 25.23
CA VAL A 77 -9.02 3.92 25.21
C VAL A 77 -9.40 3.49 23.80
N TYR A 78 -10.35 4.17 23.15
CA TYR A 78 -10.73 3.89 21.76
C TYR A 78 -9.58 4.10 20.78
N TYR A 79 -8.77 5.14 20.97
CA TYR A 79 -7.57 5.38 20.17
C TYR A 79 -6.59 4.22 20.31
N LYS A 80 -6.34 3.75 21.54
CA LYS A 80 -5.45 2.61 21.80
C LYS A 80 -6.01 1.31 21.22
N GLU A 81 -7.31 1.08 21.31
CA GLU A 81 -7.99 -0.08 20.73
C GLU A 81 -7.94 -0.06 19.20
N PHE A 82 -8.26 1.08 18.57
CA PHE A 82 -8.16 1.25 17.12
C PHE A 82 -6.72 1.04 16.63
N LYS A 83 -5.75 1.60 17.36
CA LYS A 83 -4.32 1.39 17.10
C LYS A 83 -3.93 -0.08 17.18
N ASN A 84 -4.41 -0.78 18.20
CA ASN A 84 -4.17 -2.21 18.38
C ASN A 84 -4.84 -3.04 17.29
N PHE A 85 -6.08 -2.69 16.92
CA PHE A 85 -6.81 -3.30 15.82
C PHE A 85 -5.98 -3.21 14.54
N LEU A 86 -5.61 -2.01 14.09
CA LEU A 86 -4.79 -1.82 12.88
C LEU A 86 -3.49 -2.64 12.91
N ARG A 87 -2.84 -2.73 14.07
CA ARG A 87 -1.60 -3.49 14.23
C ARG A 87 -1.80 -4.99 14.11
N VAL A 88 -2.88 -5.52 14.68
CA VAL A 88 -3.18 -6.96 14.65
C VAL A 88 -3.73 -7.37 13.30
N SER A 89 -4.61 -6.56 12.70
CA SER A 89 -5.37 -6.95 11.51
C SER A 89 -4.74 -6.52 10.17
N LYS A 90 -3.90 -5.47 10.13
CA LYS A 90 -3.50 -4.83 8.86
C LYS A 90 -2.00 -4.55 8.68
N LEU A 91 -1.22 -4.53 9.77
CA LEU A 91 0.24 -4.38 9.70
C LEU A 91 0.97 -5.70 9.49
N GLN A 92 0.39 -6.81 9.95
CA GLN A 92 1.02 -8.11 9.78
C GLN A 92 0.84 -8.55 8.34
N LYS A 93 1.94 -8.98 7.72
CA LYS A 93 1.92 -9.57 6.38
C LYS A 93 1.37 -11.00 6.47
N ASN A 94 0.06 -11.14 6.71
CA ASN A 94 -0.62 -12.41 6.98
C ASN A 94 -1.69 -12.75 5.93
N SER A 95 -1.39 -12.45 4.67
CA SER A 95 -2.29 -12.72 3.55
C SER A 95 -2.59 -14.20 3.39
N GLN A 96 -3.85 -14.53 3.10
CA GLN A 96 -4.24 -15.89 2.71
C GLN A 96 -4.04 -16.14 1.22
N ASN A 97 -3.85 -15.07 0.43
CA ASN A 97 -3.51 -15.14 -0.98
C ASN A 97 -1.97 -15.05 -1.16
N GLY A 98 -1.38 -16.11 -1.74
CA GLY A 98 0.07 -16.18 -1.95
C GLY A 98 0.63 -15.06 -2.83
N LEU A 99 -0.08 -14.66 -3.89
CA LEU A 99 0.39 -13.60 -4.79
C LEU A 99 0.41 -12.23 -4.11
N ILE A 100 -0.61 -11.94 -3.31
CA ILE A 100 -0.69 -10.71 -2.51
C ILE A 100 0.42 -10.70 -1.45
N TYR A 101 0.64 -11.82 -0.76
CA TYR A 101 1.76 -11.99 0.18
C TYR A 101 3.11 -11.71 -0.49
N ASP A 102 3.34 -12.31 -1.65
CA ASP A 102 4.59 -12.18 -2.40
C ASP A 102 4.82 -10.73 -2.81
N PHE A 103 3.79 -10.05 -3.31
CA PHE A 103 3.85 -8.64 -3.65
C PHE A 103 4.19 -7.76 -2.44
N TRP A 104 3.54 -7.95 -1.29
CA TRP A 104 3.84 -7.16 -0.10
C TRP A 104 5.29 -7.34 0.36
N SER A 105 5.84 -8.55 0.21
CA SER A 105 7.22 -8.81 0.61
C SER A 105 8.24 -8.24 -0.37
N TYR A 106 7.94 -8.33 -1.67
CA TYR A 106 8.65 -7.58 -2.70
C TYR A 106 8.64 -6.07 -2.43
N LEU A 107 7.48 -5.52 -2.05
CA LEU A 107 7.29 -4.10 -1.76
C LEU A 107 8.14 -3.67 -0.56
N GLU A 108 8.11 -4.45 0.52
CA GLU A 108 8.92 -4.19 1.73
C GLU A 108 10.43 -4.17 1.46
N ASP A 109 10.90 -4.92 0.47
CA ASP A 109 12.31 -4.94 0.07
C ASP A 109 12.65 -3.86 -0.97
N LEU A 110 11.70 -3.45 -1.79
CA LEU A 110 11.88 -2.42 -2.81
C LEU A 110 11.88 -1.01 -2.22
N LEU A 111 10.86 -0.67 -1.41
CA LEU A 111 10.63 0.71 -0.96
C LEU A 111 11.80 1.32 -0.17
N PRO A 112 12.51 0.60 0.72
CA PRO A 112 13.66 1.14 1.43
C PRO A 112 14.79 1.65 0.52
N LYS A 113 14.86 1.18 -0.74
CA LYS A 113 15.89 1.59 -1.70
C LYS A 113 15.72 3.04 -2.17
N TYR A 114 14.52 3.62 -2.06
CA TYR A 114 14.21 4.96 -2.57
C TYR A 114 14.52 6.12 -1.60
N ARG A 115 15.13 5.86 -0.44
CA ARG A 115 15.61 6.85 0.56
C ARG A 115 14.74 8.12 0.68
N GLY A 116 13.67 8.06 1.48
CA GLY A 116 12.88 9.24 1.83
C GLY A 116 11.79 9.57 0.80
N ILE A 117 10.85 8.65 0.62
CA ILE A 117 9.67 8.87 -0.21
C ILE A 117 8.78 9.91 0.48
N LYS A 118 8.62 11.08 -0.16
CA LYS A 118 7.61 12.06 0.28
C LYS A 118 6.22 11.44 0.18
N ARG A 119 5.38 11.67 1.18
CA ARG A 119 4.03 11.12 1.29
C ARG A 119 3.17 11.40 0.05
N GLU A 120 3.20 12.63 -0.46
CA GLU A 120 2.50 13.04 -1.69
C GLU A 120 2.93 12.27 -2.95
N ASN A 121 4.12 11.66 -2.94
CA ASN A 121 4.65 10.89 -4.06
C ASN A 121 4.51 9.39 -3.87
N PHE A 122 4.10 8.90 -2.69
CA PHE A 122 4.03 7.46 -2.39
C PHE A 122 3.22 6.69 -3.42
N PHE A 123 2.09 7.25 -3.88
CA PHE A 123 1.27 6.66 -4.94
C PHE A 123 2.09 6.25 -6.18
N TYR A 124 3.00 7.11 -6.63
CA TYR A 124 3.82 6.83 -7.80
C TYR A 124 4.85 5.73 -7.56
N TYR A 125 5.35 5.58 -6.34
CA TYR A 125 6.26 4.49 -5.98
C TYR A 125 5.53 3.17 -5.82
N LEU A 126 4.30 3.19 -5.29
CA LEU A 126 3.43 2.03 -5.22
C LEU A 126 3.10 1.52 -6.64
N LYS A 127 2.75 2.41 -7.56
CA LYS A 127 2.51 2.06 -8.97
C LYS A 127 3.77 1.56 -9.69
N GLU A 128 4.94 2.10 -9.37
CA GLU A 128 6.20 1.56 -9.89
C GLU A 128 6.47 0.14 -9.37
N ALA A 129 6.21 -0.12 -8.08
CA ALA A 129 6.38 -1.46 -7.50
C ALA A 129 5.41 -2.47 -8.15
N GLU A 130 4.15 -2.08 -8.29
CA GLU A 130 3.10 -2.87 -8.97
C GLU A 130 3.51 -3.23 -10.40
N PHE A 131 4.01 -2.26 -11.16
CA PHE A 131 4.50 -2.49 -12.52
C PHE A 131 5.66 -3.47 -12.56
N LYS A 132 6.68 -3.28 -11.71
CA LYS A 132 7.86 -4.15 -11.68
C LYS A 132 7.56 -5.57 -11.19
N PHE A 133 6.49 -5.73 -10.41
CA PHE A 133 6.03 -7.04 -9.97
C PHE A 133 5.27 -7.77 -11.08
N ASN A 134 4.38 -7.06 -11.79
CA ASN A 134 3.52 -7.65 -12.81
C ASN A 134 4.21 -7.84 -14.18
N PHE A 135 5.23 -7.03 -14.50
CA PHE A 135 5.80 -6.94 -15.84
C PHE A 135 7.32 -7.02 -15.85
N ASP A 136 7.85 -7.48 -16.97
CA ASP A 136 9.30 -7.57 -17.20
C ASP A 136 9.94 -6.22 -17.61
N CYS A 137 11.27 -6.21 -17.68
CA CYS A 137 12.03 -5.02 -18.09
C CYS A 137 11.85 -4.64 -19.57
N LYS A 138 11.30 -5.52 -20.42
CA LYS A 138 11.04 -5.18 -21.83
C LYS A 138 9.84 -4.25 -21.93
N LYS A 139 8.79 -4.52 -21.16
CA LYS A 139 7.58 -3.69 -21.12
C LYS A 139 7.87 -2.25 -20.72
N LEU A 140 8.88 -2.05 -19.86
CA LEU A 140 9.33 -0.72 -19.45
C LEU A 140 9.77 0.14 -20.64
N LYS A 141 10.48 -0.44 -21.62
CA LYS A 141 10.99 0.30 -22.79
C LYS A 141 9.90 0.74 -23.75
N GLU A 142 8.73 0.09 -23.71
CA GLU A 142 7.57 0.47 -24.53
C GLU A 142 6.81 1.67 -23.94
N ILE A 143 6.89 1.88 -22.63
CA ILE A 143 6.11 2.90 -21.90
C ILE A 143 6.89 4.21 -21.76
N VAL A 144 8.22 4.15 -21.65
CA VAL A 144 9.09 5.31 -21.38
C VAL A 144 9.52 6.02 -22.64
#